data_AF-A0A0V0GN42-F1
#
_entry.id   AF-A0A0V0GN42-F1
#
_cell.length_a   1.000
_cell.length_b   1.000
_cell.length_c   1.000
_cell.angle_alpha   90.00
_cell.angle_beta   90.00
_cell.angle_gamma   90.00
#
_symmetry.space_group_name_H-M   'P 1'
#
loop_
_entity.id
_entity.type
_entity.pdbx_description
1 polymer ?
#
loop_
_entity_poly.entity_id
_entity_poly.type
_entity_poly.pdbx_seq_one_letter_code
_entity_poly.pdbx_strand_id
1 'polypeptide(L)'
;STPSLESVNNDDEVKVVDLNKVMFNSKVSCPSLEELELDRAESISALCSHKLPTAYLSKLEKLYVSNCAKLRNLMSPSVARGSLNLRILEIKDCQSMEEAITKEEQQGEEMTNEFLFPLLEDLELKGLPKLRHFFLTKHALEFPFLRVVRIHDCPEMKTFVQ
;
A
#
# COMPACT_ATOMS: atom_id res chain seq x y z
N SER A 1 3.91 9.83 49.77
CA SER A 1 5.00 10.00 48.80
C SER A 1 5.13 8.74 47.97
N THR A 2 4.53 8.74 46.79
CA THR A 2 4.68 7.69 45.77
C THR A 2 5.49 8.29 44.63
N PRO A 3 6.63 7.69 44.23
CA PRO A 3 7.49 8.27 43.21
C PRO A 3 6.86 8.07 41.82
N SER A 4 6.94 9.13 41.02
CA SER A 4 6.55 9.20 39.63
C SER A 4 7.34 8.19 38.78
N LEU A 5 6.64 7.40 37.97
CA LEU A 5 7.26 6.67 36.86
C LEU A 5 7.31 7.63 35.67
N GLU A 6 8.51 8.14 35.38
CA GLU A 6 8.82 8.77 34.11
C GLU A 6 8.60 7.75 32.99
N SER A 7 7.61 7.99 32.14
CA SER A 7 7.49 7.31 30.86
C SER A 7 8.61 7.80 29.96
N VAL A 8 9.59 6.92 29.72
CA VAL A 8 10.59 7.10 28.66
C VAL A 8 9.87 7.05 27.33
N ASN A 9 9.55 8.22 26.77
CA ASN A 9 9.11 8.33 25.39
C ASN A 9 10.33 8.05 24.49
N ASN A 10 10.44 6.82 24.00
CA ASN A 10 11.28 6.50 22.85
C ASN A 10 10.58 7.05 21.61
N ASP A 11 10.74 8.36 21.41
CA ASP A 11 10.19 9.11 20.29
C ASP A 11 11.11 8.96 19.06
N ASP A 12 11.27 7.73 18.59
CA ASP A 12 11.71 7.44 17.22
C ASP A 12 10.47 7.18 16.35
N GLU A 13 9.48 8.08 16.45
CA GLU A 13 8.33 8.07 15.56
C GLU A 13 8.84 8.41 14.14
N VAL A 14 9.05 7.37 13.34
CA VAL A 14 9.42 7.50 11.93
C VAL A 14 8.36 8.39 11.28
N LYS A 15 8.73 9.63 10.94
CA LYS A 15 7.83 10.58 10.27
C LYS A 15 7.29 9.93 8.99
N VAL A 16 6.07 9.41 9.05
CA VAL A 16 5.38 8.86 7.89
C VAL A 16 5.03 10.04 6.98
N VAL A 17 5.60 10.02 5.78
CA VAL A 17 5.30 11.00 4.74
C VAL A 17 4.38 10.29 3.76
N ASP A 18 3.10 10.57 3.94
CA ASP A 18 2.01 10.08 3.09
C ASP A 18 1.98 10.89 1.78
N LEU A 19 1.87 10.21 0.63
CA LEU A 19 1.75 10.88 -0.66
C LEU A 19 0.58 11.86 -0.71
N ASN A 20 -0.54 11.56 -0.04
CA ASN A 20 -1.68 12.48 0.05
C ASN A 20 -1.30 13.79 0.72
N LYS A 21 -0.43 13.75 1.73
CA LYS A 21 0.03 14.97 2.41
C LYS A 21 0.92 15.82 1.50
N VAL A 22 1.67 15.18 0.61
CA VAL A 22 2.65 15.84 -0.27
C VAL A 22 2.01 16.32 -1.57
N MET A 23 1.22 15.47 -2.25
CA MET A 23 0.67 15.70 -3.59
C MET A 23 -0.83 16.05 -3.58
N PHE A 24 -1.65 15.34 -2.80
CA PHE A 24 -3.12 15.44 -2.83
C PHE A 24 -3.69 16.07 -1.55
N ASN A 25 -3.08 17.17 -1.12
CA ASN A 25 -3.64 17.98 -0.04
C ASN A 25 -4.93 18.68 -0.51
N SER A 26 -5.67 19.32 0.40
CA SER A 26 -6.96 19.97 0.10
C SER A 26 -6.94 21.05 -0.98
N LYS A 27 -5.78 21.36 -1.56
CA LYS A 27 -5.59 22.35 -2.64
C LYS A 27 -5.57 21.73 -4.04
N VAL A 28 -5.45 20.40 -4.17
CA VAL A 28 -5.35 19.73 -5.48
C VAL A 28 -6.38 18.60 -5.57
N SER A 29 -7.16 18.59 -6.66
CA SER A 29 -8.14 17.54 -6.94
C SER A 29 -7.90 16.97 -8.34
N CYS A 30 -7.71 15.66 -8.41
CA CYS A 30 -7.47 14.92 -9.67
C CYS A 30 -8.55 13.85 -9.89
N PRO A 31 -9.82 14.21 -10.15
CA PRO A 31 -10.94 13.27 -10.22
C PRO A 31 -10.95 12.39 -11.49
N SER A 32 -9.97 12.55 -12.37
CA SER A 32 -9.81 11.79 -13.62
C SER A 32 -8.43 11.12 -13.70
N LEU A 33 -7.76 10.93 -12.57
CA LEU A 33 -6.47 10.26 -12.52
C LEU A 33 -6.65 8.77 -12.80
N GLU A 34 -6.15 8.30 -13.95
CA GLU A 34 -6.21 6.90 -14.39
C GLU A 34 -4.85 6.19 -14.28
N GLU A 35 -3.75 6.95 -14.31
CA GLU A 35 -2.40 6.42 -14.26
C GLU A 35 -1.56 7.25 -13.28
N LEU A 36 -0.89 6.56 -12.36
CA LEU A 36 0.04 7.16 -11.40
C LEU A 36 1.37 6.41 -11.45
N GLU A 37 2.42 7.15 -11.77
CA GLU A 37 3.79 6.64 -11.75
C GLU A 37 4.62 7.40 -10.71
N LEU A 38 5.32 6.65 -9.88
CA LEU A 38 6.29 7.16 -8.91
C LEU A 38 7.64 6.51 -9.18
N ASP A 39 8.64 7.33 -9.50
CA ASP A 39 10.02 6.88 -9.70
C ASP A 39 10.95 7.73 -8.83
N ARG A 40 11.77 7.07 -8.00
CA ARG A 40 12.73 7.73 -7.08
C ARG A 40 12.09 8.78 -6.17
N ALA A 41 10.85 8.58 -5.75
CA ALA A 41 10.10 9.49 -4.89
C ALA A 41 10.48 9.30 -3.40
N GLU A 42 11.74 9.57 -3.06
CA GLU A 42 12.39 9.24 -1.77
C GLU A 42 11.86 9.98 -0.54
N SER A 43 10.96 10.94 -0.73
CA SER A 43 10.28 11.60 0.36
C SER A 43 9.11 10.79 0.89
N ILE A 44 8.57 9.83 0.12
CA ILE A 44 7.36 9.08 0.45
C ILE A 44 7.72 7.80 1.21
N SER A 45 7.06 7.56 2.35
CA SER A 45 7.21 6.31 3.12
C SER A 45 5.95 5.44 3.16
N ALA A 46 4.80 5.99 2.78
CA ALA A 46 3.56 5.28 2.48
C ALA A 46 2.79 6.03 1.38
N LEU A 47 2.12 5.31 0.46
CA LEU A 47 1.29 5.98 -0.55
C LEU A 47 0.04 6.57 0.10
N CYS A 48 -0.61 5.79 0.97
CA CYS A 48 -1.92 6.13 1.52
C CYS A 48 -2.16 5.43 2.87
N SER A 49 -1.93 6.13 3.99
CA SER A 49 -1.94 5.49 5.32
C SER A 49 -3.27 5.62 6.08
N HIS A 50 -4.12 6.62 5.79
CA HIS A 50 -5.42 6.79 6.47
C HIS A 50 -6.54 7.31 5.56
N LYS A 51 -7.80 6.97 5.93
CA LYS A 51 -9.09 7.37 5.32
C LYS A 51 -8.95 8.46 4.26
N LEU A 52 -8.65 8.03 3.04
CA LEU A 52 -8.78 8.87 1.88
C LEU A 52 -10.25 9.23 1.70
N PRO A 53 -10.57 10.39 1.10
CA PRO A 53 -11.68 10.43 0.18
C PRO A 53 -11.33 9.45 -0.94
N THR A 54 -11.93 8.26 -0.89
CA THR A 54 -11.89 7.17 -1.86
C THR A 54 -12.00 7.64 -3.33
N ALA A 55 -12.50 8.87 -3.53
CA ALA A 55 -12.68 9.55 -4.80
C ALA A 55 -11.42 9.64 -5.68
N TYR A 56 -10.22 9.86 -5.15
CA TYR A 56 -9.04 10.10 -6.01
C TYR A 56 -8.50 8.85 -6.70
N LEU A 57 -8.56 7.70 -6.03
CA LEU A 57 -8.09 6.42 -6.56
C LEU A 57 -9.21 5.64 -7.26
N SER A 58 -10.45 6.14 -7.19
CA SER A 58 -11.61 5.47 -7.75
C SER A 58 -11.52 5.23 -9.25
N LYS A 59 -10.79 6.06 -10.00
CA LYS A 59 -10.56 5.90 -11.45
C LYS A 59 -9.17 5.41 -11.80
N LEU A 60 -8.31 5.19 -10.80
CA LEU A 60 -6.95 4.76 -11.06
C LEU A 60 -6.97 3.34 -11.64
N GLU A 61 -6.47 3.18 -12.86
CA GLU A 61 -6.35 1.91 -13.57
C GLU A 61 -4.93 1.34 -13.50
N LYS A 62 -3.92 2.20 -13.39
CA LYS A 62 -2.53 1.78 -13.44
C LYS A 62 -1.70 2.48 -12.37
N LEU A 63 -0.93 1.68 -11.65
CA LEU A 63 -0.03 2.16 -10.60
C LEU A 63 1.36 1.57 -10.80
N TYR A 64 2.31 2.45 -11.09
CA TYR A 64 3.72 2.11 -11.25
C TYR A 64 4.52 2.74 -10.12
N VAL A 65 5.24 1.93 -9.36
CA VAL A 65 6.09 2.42 -8.27
C VAL A 65 7.47 1.80 -8.42
N SER A 66 8.48 2.63 -8.66
CA SER A 66 9.85 2.19 -8.89
C SER A 66 10.87 3.00 -8.09
N ASN A 67 11.91 2.32 -7.62
CA ASN A 67 13.06 2.96 -6.96
C ASN A 67 12.71 3.85 -5.75
N CYS A 68 11.63 3.56 -5.01
CA CYS A 68 11.25 4.33 -3.81
C CYS A 68 11.85 3.67 -2.57
N ALA A 69 13.12 3.96 -2.24
CA ALA A 69 13.87 3.18 -1.27
C ALA A 69 13.32 3.26 0.17
N LYS A 70 12.60 4.33 0.54
CA LYS A 70 11.97 4.49 1.87
C LYS A 70 10.52 3.98 1.96
N LEU A 71 9.91 3.58 0.85
CA LEU A 71 8.53 3.11 0.85
C LEU A 71 8.45 1.74 1.52
N ARG A 72 7.73 1.65 2.65
CA ARG A 72 7.63 0.40 3.44
C ARG A 72 6.39 -0.41 3.10
N ASN A 73 5.33 0.28 2.69
CA ASN A 73 4.09 -0.28 2.20
C ASN A 73 3.50 0.62 1.12
N LEU A 74 2.68 0.02 0.25
CA LEU A 74 1.94 0.76 -0.76
C LEU A 74 0.76 1.46 -0.09
N MET A 75 -0.21 0.72 0.44
CA MET A 75 -1.44 1.31 0.95
C MET A 75 -2.10 0.47 2.05
N SER A 76 -3.02 1.08 2.80
CA SER A 76 -3.86 0.33 3.74
C SER A 76 -5.00 -0.43 3.04
N PRO A 77 -5.57 -1.47 3.68
CA PRO A 77 -6.70 -2.23 3.13
C PRO A 77 -7.90 -1.35 2.75
N SER A 78 -8.21 -0.34 3.58
CA SER A 78 -9.30 0.60 3.30
C SER A 78 -9.12 1.37 1.98
N VAL A 79 -7.87 1.67 1.62
CA VAL A 79 -7.53 2.37 0.39
C VAL A 79 -7.54 1.42 -0.80
N ALA A 80 -7.05 0.20 -0.60
CA ALA A 80 -7.11 -0.85 -1.61
C ALA A 80 -8.56 -1.16 -2.02
N ARG A 81 -9.49 -1.18 -1.06
CA ARG A 81 -10.95 -1.30 -1.32
C ARG A 81 -11.53 -0.13 -2.12
N GLY A 82 -10.90 1.05 -2.04
CA GLY A 82 -11.26 2.20 -2.85
C GLY A 82 -10.75 2.18 -4.28
N SER A 83 -9.77 1.32 -4.56
CA SER A 83 -9.05 1.26 -5.84
C SER A 83 -9.63 0.16 -6.74
N LEU A 84 -10.96 0.19 -6.94
CA LEU A 84 -11.71 -0.88 -7.59
C LEU A 84 -11.40 -1.03 -9.09
N ASN A 85 -10.93 0.06 -9.73
CA ASN A 85 -10.61 0.10 -11.14
C ASN A 85 -9.16 -0.26 -11.47
N LEU A 86 -8.34 -0.61 -10.46
CA LEU A 86 -6.93 -0.91 -10.70
C LEU A 86 -6.78 -2.21 -11.50
N ARG A 87 -6.14 -2.10 -12.67
CA ARG A 87 -5.90 -3.19 -13.64
C ARG A 87 -4.42 -3.58 -13.70
N ILE A 88 -3.52 -2.63 -13.52
CA ILE A 88 -2.07 -2.86 -13.55
C ILE A 88 -1.43 -2.33 -12.28
N LEU A 89 -0.66 -3.19 -11.61
CA LEU A 89 0.16 -2.82 -10.47
C LEU A 89 1.60 -3.31 -10.68
N GLU A 90 2.55 -2.39 -10.74
CA GLU A 90 3.97 -2.71 -10.78
C GLU A 90 4.71 -2.06 -9.62
N ILE A 91 5.48 -2.87 -8.88
CA ILE A 91 6.34 -2.42 -7.79
C ILE A 91 7.74 -2.94 -8.03
N LYS A 92 8.69 -2.01 -8.24
CA LYS A 92 10.06 -2.32 -8.66
C LYS A 92 11.09 -1.64 -7.77
N ASP A 93 12.09 -2.40 -7.32
CA ASP A 93 13.31 -1.88 -6.70
C ASP A 93 13.09 -1.05 -5.41
N CYS A 94 11.98 -1.25 -4.69
CA CYS A 94 11.66 -0.59 -3.43
C CYS A 94 12.29 -1.34 -2.23
N GLN A 95 13.49 -0.93 -1.83
CA GLN A 95 14.37 -1.68 -0.91
C GLN A 95 13.86 -1.84 0.54
N SER A 96 12.92 -0.98 0.98
CA SER A 96 12.35 -1.03 2.33
C SER A 96 10.96 -1.64 2.41
N MET A 97 10.39 -2.10 1.28
CA MET A 97 9.03 -2.61 1.26
C MET A 97 8.97 -3.97 1.96
N GLU A 98 8.17 -4.06 3.02
CA GLU A 98 7.99 -5.29 3.83
C GLU A 98 6.70 -6.02 3.42
N GLU A 99 5.66 -5.26 3.06
CA GLU A 99 4.37 -5.72 2.57
C GLU A 99 3.79 -4.67 1.61
N ALA A 100 3.06 -5.08 0.56
CA ALA A 100 2.46 -4.10 -0.35
C ALA A 100 1.21 -3.49 0.29
N ILE A 101 0.33 -4.32 0.84
CA ILE A 101 -0.87 -3.88 1.55
C ILE A 101 -0.69 -4.15 3.05
N THR A 102 -0.92 -3.12 3.88
CA THR A 102 -0.73 -3.26 5.34
C THR A 102 -1.78 -4.16 5.98
N LYS A 103 -1.52 -4.63 7.20
CA LYS A 103 -2.51 -5.38 7.99
C LYS A 103 -3.81 -4.59 8.21
N GLU A 104 -4.94 -5.31 8.24
CA GLU A 104 -6.22 -4.79 8.73
C GLU A 104 -6.13 -4.40 10.22
N GLU A 105 -6.40 -3.13 10.52
CA GLU A 105 -6.66 -2.69 11.88
C GLU A 105 -8.08 -3.13 12.27
N GLN A 106 -8.18 -3.99 13.28
CA GLN A 106 -9.46 -4.48 13.80
C GLN A 106 -10.21 -3.34 14.51
N GLN A 107 -11.04 -2.60 13.78
CA GLN A 107 -12.07 -1.75 14.37
C GLN A 107 -13.45 -2.13 13.80
N GLY A 108 -14.12 -3.02 14.52
CA GLY A 108 -15.56 -2.88 14.83
C GLY A 108 -16.60 -3.06 13.73
N GLU A 109 -16.24 -3.24 12.46
CA GLU A 109 -17.22 -3.51 11.41
C GLU A 109 -17.08 -4.96 10.92
N GLU A 110 -18.19 -5.70 10.98
CA GLU A 110 -18.34 -7.03 10.39
C GLU A 110 -17.89 -6.97 8.93
N MET A 111 -16.66 -7.41 8.69
CA MET A 111 -16.06 -7.31 7.36
C MET A 111 -16.74 -8.31 6.44
N THR A 112 -17.63 -7.78 5.62
CA THR A 112 -18.11 -8.43 4.41
C THR A 112 -16.91 -8.82 3.56
N ASN A 113 -16.95 -10.02 2.98
CA ASN A 113 -15.99 -10.53 2.00
C ASN A 113 -15.87 -9.52 0.85
N GLU A 114 -14.97 -8.55 0.96
CA GLU A 114 -14.81 -7.51 -0.05
C GLU A 114 -13.56 -7.76 -0.87
N PHE A 115 -13.74 -7.65 -2.19
CA PHE A 115 -12.71 -7.86 -3.19
C PHE A 115 -11.68 -6.74 -3.13
N LEU A 116 -10.42 -7.10 -2.89
CA LEU A 116 -9.31 -6.18 -3.14
C LEU A 116 -8.89 -6.28 -4.60
N PHE A 117 -8.79 -5.13 -5.26
CA PHE A 117 -8.43 -5.02 -6.68
C PHE A 117 -9.24 -6.01 -7.56
N PRO A 118 -10.57 -5.91 -7.57
CA PRO A 118 -11.42 -6.87 -8.27
C PRO A 118 -11.10 -6.95 -9.77
N LEU A 119 -10.57 -5.88 -10.37
CA LEU A 119 -10.24 -5.79 -11.80
C LEU A 119 -8.73 -5.94 -12.11
N LEU A 120 -7.90 -6.34 -11.13
CA LEU A 120 -6.47 -6.48 -11.35
C LEU A 120 -6.19 -7.55 -12.42
N GLU A 121 -5.44 -7.20 -13.46
CA GLU A 121 -5.11 -8.08 -14.59
C GLU A 121 -3.63 -8.44 -14.63
N ASP A 122 -2.74 -7.50 -14.30
CA ASP A 122 -1.29 -7.65 -14.30
C ASP A 122 -0.68 -7.14 -13.00
N LEU A 123 0.10 -8.00 -12.34
CA LEU A 123 0.87 -7.69 -11.15
C LEU A 123 2.34 -8.03 -11.38
N GLU A 124 3.23 -7.03 -11.23
CA GLU A 124 4.67 -7.24 -11.20
C GLU A 124 5.29 -6.78 -9.87
N LEU A 125 6.04 -7.68 -9.24
CA LEU A 125 6.85 -7.45 -8.06
C LEU A 125 8.30 -7.77 -8.41
N LYS A 126 9.18 -6.78 -8.42
CA LYS A 126 10.57 -6.97 -8.84
C LYS A 126 11.55 -6.26 -7.91
N GLY A 127 12.62 -6.95 -7.52
CA GLY A 127 13.73 -6.32 -6.78
C GLY A 127 13.30 -5.83 -5.39
N LEU A 128 12.47 -6.61 -4.68
CA LEU A 128 11.93 -6.26 -3.37
C LEU A 128 12.55 -7.16 -2.29
N PRO A 129 13.76 -6.84 -1.79
CA PRO A 129 14.53 -7.78 -0.95
C PRO A 129 13.90 -8.06 0.41
N LYS A 130 13.06 -7.15 0.93
CA LYS A 130 12.41 -7.28 2.26
C LYS A 130 10.94 -7.69 2.19
N LEU A 131 10.38 -7.84 0.99
CA LEU A 131 8.97 -8.17 0.84
C LEU A 131 8.73 -9.60 1.32
N ARG A 132 7.85 -9.78 2.31
CA ARG A 132 7.55 -11.10 2.89
C ARG A 132 6.27 -11.71 2.34
N HIS A 133 5.27 -10.87 2.11
CA HIS A 133 3.95 -11.20 1.59
C HIS A 133 3.41 -10.00 0.81
N PHE A 134 2.55 -10.22 -0.19
CA PHE A 134 1.89 -9.14 -0.91
C PHE A 134 0.85 -8.45 0.00
N PHE A 135 0.07 -9.25 0.73
CA PHE A 135 -0.93 -8.74 1.67
C PHE A 135 -1.09 -9.67 2.88
N LEU A 136 -1.27 -9.08 4.06
CA LEU A 136 -1.51 -9.76 5.34
C LEU A 136 -3.01 -9.70 5.71
N THR A 137 -3.75 -10.79 5.48
CA THR A 137 -5.18 -10.90 5.82
C THR A 137 -5.57 -12.30 6.28
N LYS A 138 -6.60 -12.36 7.15
CA LYS A 138 -7.20 -13.63 7.59
C LYS A 138 -8.31 -14.12 6.65
N HIS A 139 -8.70 -13.31 5.67
CA HIS A 139 -9.80 -13.58 4.76
C HIS A 139 -9.29 -14.17 3.45
N ALA A 140 -10.10 -15.03 2.84
CA ALA A 140 -9.84 -15.48 1.47
C ALA A 140 -9.99 -14.30 0.52
N LEU A 141 -9.08 -14.19 -0.45
CA LEU A 141 -9.12 -13.17 -1.49
C LEU A 141 -9.27 -13.82 -2.85
N GLU A 142 -10.09 -13.21 -3.68
CA GLU A 142 -10.25 -13.59 -5.08
C GLU A 142 -9.81 -12.43 -5.97
N PHE A 143 -8.96 -12.74 -6.95
CA PHE A 143 -8.56 -11.83 -8.02
C PHE A 143 -9.11 -12.38 -9.34
N PRO A 144 -10.41 -12.19 -9.64
CA PRO A 144 -11.10 -12.93 -10.70
C PRO A 144 -10.56 -12.64 -12.11
N PHE A 145 -9.90 -11.49 -12.32
CA PHE A 145 -9.34 -11.09 -13.61
C PHE A 145 -7.81 -11.13 -13.66
N LEU A 146 -7.13 -11.58 -12.60
CA LEU A 146 -5.67 -11.60 -12.56
C LEU A 146 -5.14 -12.68 -13.50
N ARG A 147 -4.49 -12.23 -14.57
CA ARG A 147 -4.01 -13.08 -15.66
C ARG A 147 -2.50 -13.23 -15.67
N VAL A 148 -1.80 -12.22 -15.16
CA VAL A 148 -0.35 -12.15 -15.18
C VAL A 148 0.17 -11.80 -13.81
N VAL A 149 1.07 -12.63 -13.31
CA VAL A 149 1.83 -12.38 -12.09
C VAL A 149 3.30 -12.61 -12.39
N ARG A 150 4.13 -11.59 -12.19
CA ARG A 150 5.58 -11.64 -12.34
C ARG A 150 6.23 -11.32 -10.99
N ILE A 151 7.00 -12.26 -10.46
CA ILE A 151 7.74 -12.09 -9.21
C ILE A 151 9.20 -12.41 -9.49
N HIS A 152 10.05 -11.40 -9.38
CA HIS A 152 11.48 -11.50 -9.67
C HIS A 152 12.27 -10.86 -8.54
N ASP A 153 13.39 -11.47 -8.13
CA ASP A 153 14.32 -10.86 -7.16
C ASP A 153 13.65 -10.41 -5.84
N CYS A 154 12.74 -11.24 -5.31
CA CYS A 154 12.04 -11.05 -4.02
C CYS A 154 12.42 -12.15 -3.00
N PRO A 155 13.67 -12.19 -2.52
CA PRO A 155 14.23 -13.32 -1.77
C PRO A 155 13.56 -13.62 -0.41
N GLU A 156 12.97 -12.63 0.25
CA GLU A 156 12.26 -12.83 1.53
C GLU A 156 10.79 -13.24 1.36
N MET A 157 10.26 -13.25 0.13
CA MET A 157 8.84 -13.50 -0.11
C MET A 157 8.53 -14.97 0.08
N LYS A 158 7.60 -15.27 0.99
CA LYS A 158 7.23 -16.66 1.36
C LYS A 158 5.89 -17.07 0.79
N THR A 159 4.91 -16.17 0.86
CA THR A 159 3.55 -16.41 0.40
C THR A 159 3.05 -15.19 -0.36
N PHE A 160 2.04 -15.39 -1.20
CA PHE A 160 1.36 -14.28 -1.85
C PHE A 160 0.48 -13.55 -0.84
N VAL A 161 -0.37 -14.28 -0.10
CA VAL A 161 -1.19 -13.77 1.00
C VAL A 161 -0.82 -14.52 2.29
N GLN A 162 -0.83 -13.86 3.44
CA GLN A 162 -0.59 -14.47 4.76
C GLN A 162 -1.71 -14.15 5.75
#